data_AF-A0A0R0LY53-F1
#
_entry.id   AF-A0A0R0LY53-F1
#
_cell.length_a   1.000
_cell.length_b   1.000
_cell.length_c   1.000
_cell.angle_alpha   90.00
_cell.angle_beta   90.00
_cell.angle_gamma   90.00
#
_symmetry.space_group_name_H-M   'P 1'
#
loop_
_entity.id
_entity.type
_entity.pdbx_description
1 polymer ?
#
loop_
_entity_poly.entity_id
_entity_poly.type
_entity_poly.pdbx_seq_one_letter_code
_entity_poly.pdbx_strand_id
1 'polypeptide(L)'
;MQSIFKNLILFFYINIIFSDGSTTFGFKTIKSATDPSLFITSFQKIFRLRKTFDPLTGLESNVVKFEEFGTGYKIIVNDEPMCLASEENTKIVSCNVIPEQPITKWSIDETPKGVKIRAGENFCLNRGKEDNRESLDGFELTIDKCDTPFLDLWIIRPIEALVSNSNTIEKAREQDNNGRQSSITDFIDHNPRSNITTSWEPVDKQTTNLVENINGFY
;
A
#
# COMPACT_ATOMS: atom_id res chain seq x y z
N MET A 1 53.87 16.67 37.11
CA MET A 1 53.24 17.07 35.84
C MET A 1 52.65 15.82 35.17
N GLN A 2 51.63 15.23 35.78
CA GLN A 2 50.99 13.97 35.34
C GLN A 2 49.60 13.94 35.98
N SER A 3 48.58 14.48 35.29
CA SER A 3 47.16 14.19 35.57
C SER A 3 46.27 15.07 34.67
N ILE A 4 46.29 14.86 33.35
CA ILE A 4 45.26 15.46 32.46
C ILE A 4 44.72 14.43 31.44
N PHE A 5 45.42 13.32 31.20
CA PHE A 5 45.05 12.38 30.13
C PHE A 5 44.01 11.30 30.45
N LYS A 6 43.41 11.28 31.66
CA LYS A 6 42.44 10.22 32.02
C LYS A 6 40.96 10.57 31.86
N ASN A 7 40.61 11.84 31.65
CA ASN A 7 39.20 12.26 31.53
C ASN A 7 38.70 12.42 30.09
N LEU A 8 39.54 12.23 29.07
CA LEU A 8 39.12 12.41 27.67
C LEU A 8 38.64 11.12 26.98
N ILE A 9 38.85 9.95 27.60
CA ILE A 9 38.49 8.65 27.00
C ILE A 9 37.14 8.12 27.51
N LEU A 10 36.49 8.82 28.46
CA LEU A 10 35.17 8.45 28.98
C LEU A 10 34.00 9.25 28.38
N PHE A 11 34.22 10.03 27.33
CA PHE A 11 33.15 10.76 26.61
C PHE A 11 32.91 10.26 25.17
N PHE A 12 33.67 9.25 24.73
CA PHE A 12 33.57 8.73 23.36
C PHE A 12 32.75 7.44 23.21
N TYR A 13 32.19 6.89 24.30
CA TYR A 13 31.58 5.54 24.28
C TYR A 13 30.15 5.44 24.83
N ILE A 14 29.42 6.56 24.94
CA ILE A 14 27.95 6.54 25.17
C ILE A 14 27.24 7.48 24.18
N ASN A 15 27.72 7.51 22.94
CA ASN A 15 26.91 7.92 21.78
C ASN A 15 26.79 6.76 20.80
N ILE A 16 26.65 5.53 21.33
CA ILE A 16 25.78 4.55 20.69
C ILE A 16 24.35 5.00 21.04
N ILE A 17 23.99 6.19 20.54
CA ILE A 17 22.62 6.51 20.23
C ILE A 17 22.27 5.39 19.27
N PHE A 18 21.34 4.53 19.69
CA PHE A 18 20.65 3.63 18.76
C PHE A 18 20.39 4.47 17.53
N SER A 19 21.10 4.16 16.44
CA SER A 19 20.79 4.69 15.14
C SER A 19 19.33 4.34 14.97
N ASP A 20 18.46 5.32 15.20
CA ASP A 20 17.06 5.33 14.81
C ASP A 20 17.14 5.16 13.30
N GLY A 21 17.26 3.91 12.86
CA GLY A 21 17.25 3.55 11.46
C GLY A 21 16.00 4.21 10.91
N SER A 22 16.22 5.19 10.02
CA SER A 22 15.20 6.12 9.52
C SER A 22 13.83 5.48 9.61
N THR A 23 12.97 6.01 10.47
CA THR A 23 11.60 5.52 10.73
C THR A 23 10.83 5.28 9.44
N THR A 24 11.27 5.92 8.35
CA THR A 24 10.72 5.90 7.01
C THR A 24 11.21 4.74 6.13
N PHE A 25 12.42 4.19 6.26
CA PHE A 25 12.91 3.14 5.33
C PHE A 25 12.30 1.74 5.59
N GLY A 26 12.12 0.97 4.52
CA GLY A 26 11.66 -0.42 4.56
C GLY A 26 10.15 -0.58 4.41
N PHE A 27 9.62 -1.70 4.88
CA PHE A 27 8.19 -2.00 4.79
C PHE A 27 7.40 -1.39 5.96
N LYS A 28 6.31 -0.72 5.63
CA LYS A 28 5.50 0.13 6.51
C LYS A 28 4.02 0.03 6.15
N THR A 29 3.18 0.68 6.94
CA THR A 29 1.83 1.08 6.55
C THR A 29 1.72 2.61 6.63
N ILE A 30 0.84 3.18 5.81
CA ILE A 30 0.50 4.61 5.85
C ILE A 30 -1.00 4.70 6.12
N LYS A 31 -1.38 5.35 7.23
CA LYS A 31 -2.79 5.60 7.60
C LYS A 31 -3.08 7.09 7.77
N SER A 32 -4.34 7.48 7.62
CA SER A 32 -4.74 8.86 7.90
C SER A 32 -4.61 9.16 9.40
N ALA A 33 -4.08 10.34 9.74
CA ALA A 33 -4.04 10.80 11.12
C ALA A 33 -5.41 11.26 11.64
N THR A 34 -6.29 11.72 10.73
CA THR A 34 -7.64 12.19 11.06
C THR A 34 -8.64 11.04 11.17
N ASP A 35 -8.44 9.97 10.40
CA ASP A 35 -9.19 8.72 10.51
C ASP A 35 -8.23 7.52 10.43
N PRO A 36 -7.74 7.01 11.58
CA PRO A 36 -6.78 5.91 11.62
C PRO A 36 -7.29 4.57 11.09
N SER A 37 -8.58 4.45 10.77
CA SER A 37 -9.14 3.26 10.11
C SER A 37 -8.84 3.22 8.60
N LEU A 38 -8.41 4.36 8.03
CA LEU A 38 -8.13 4.49 6.61
C LEU A 38 -6.65 4.32 6.30
N PHE A 39 -6.34 3.44 5.35
CA PHE A 39 -4.99 3.10 4.90
C PHE A 39 -4.79 3.38 3.42
N ILE A 40 -3.58 3.78 3.05
CA ILE A 40 -3.17 3.81 1.64
C ILE A 40 -3.07 2.38 1.13
N THR A 41 -3.75 2.13 0.01
CA THR A 41 -3.84 0.83 -0.67
C THR A 41 -3.67 1.02 -2.17
N SER A 42 -3.43 -0.08 -2.88
CA SER A 42 -3.45 -0.13 -4.34
C SER A 42 -4.25 -1.33 -4.81
N PHE A 43 -5.22 -1.09 -5.69
CA PHE A 43 -5.99 -2.13 -6.38
C PHE A 43 -6.01 -1.82 -7.87
N GLN A 44 -5.66 -2.80 -8.72
CA GLN A 44 -5.58 -2.62 -10.17
C GLN A 44 -4.79 -1.36 -10.59
N LYS A 45 -3.67 -1.09 -9.91
CA LYS A 45 -2.78 0.07 -10.13
C LYS A 45 -3.39 1.44 -9.78
N ILE A 46 -4.53 1.46 -9.10
CA ILE A 46 -5.17 2.68 -8.62
C ILE A 46 -4.91 2.79 -7.12
N PHE A 47 -4.25 3.86 -6.70
CA PHE A 47 -4.01 4.13 -5.29
C PHE A 47 -5.25 4.75 -4.64
N ARG A 48 -5.59 4.28 -3.44
CA ARG A 48 -6.77 4.70 -2.71
C ARG A 48 -6.50 4.75 -1.21
N LEU A 49 -7.31 5.53 -0.51
CA LEU A 49 -7.38 5.55 0.93
C LEU A 49 -8.66 4.82 1.37
N ARG A 50 -8.52 3.61 1.92
CA ARG A 50 -9.65 2.72 2.21
C ARG A 50 -9.62 2.21 3.64
N LYS A 51 -10.80 1.83 4.15
CA LYS A 51 -10.86 1.03 5.36
C LYS A 51 -10.32 -0.36 5.04
N THR A 52 -9.35 -0.82 5.82
CA THR A 52 -8.94 -2.22 5.76
C THR A 52 -8.95 -2.80 7.16
N PHE A 53 -9.46 -4.01 7.27
CA PHE A 53 -9.56 -4.73 8.54
C PHE A 53 -8.33 -5.60 8.82
N ASP A 54 -7.52 -5.91 7.79
CA ASP A 54 -6.30 -6.70 7.89
C ASP A 54 -5.19 -6.11 7.00
N PRO A 55 -3.89 -6.40 7.25
CA PRO A 55 -2.88 -6.18 6.24
C PRO A 55 -3.17 -7.07 5.03
N LEU A 56 -3.81 -6.50 4.03
CA LEU A 56 -4.10 -7.20 2.78
C LEU A 56 -2.76 -7.49 2.09
N THR A 57 -2.62 -8.69 1.56
CA THR A 57 -1.52 -9.08 0.67
C THR A 57 -2.13 -9.69 -0.59
N GLY A 58 -1.48 -9.53 -1.74
CA GLY A 58 -2.01 -10.00 -3.03
C GLY A 58 -2.68 -8.89 -3.84
N LEU A 59 -3.94 -9.07 -4.25
CA LEU A 59 -4.61 -8.15 -5.20
C LEU A 59 -4.81 -6.73 -4.65
N GLU A 60 -4.89 -6.61 -3.33
CA GLU A 60 -4.94 -5.35 -2.61
C GLU A 60 -3.94 -5.45 -1.46
N SER A 61 -3.17 -4.40 -1.22
CA SER A 61 -2.20 -4.36 -0.12
C SER A 61 -2.11 -2.97 0.46
N ASN A 62 -2.08 -2.90 1.80
CA ASN A 62 -1.79 -1.70 2.57
C ASN A 62 -0.32 -1.64 3.05
N VAL A 63 0.48 -2.64 2.66
CA VAL A 63 1.92 -2.65 2.91
C VAL A 63 2.58 -1.77 1.87
N VAL A 64 3.36 -0.82 2.38
CA VAL A 64 4.08 0.17 1.59
C VAL A 64 5.57 -0.02 1.80
N LYS A 65 6.34 -0.09 0.72
CA LYS A 65 7.80 -0.10 0.77
C LYS A 65 8.32 1.30 0.49
N PHE A 66 9.14 1.80 1.39
CA PHE A 66 9.93 3.01 1.19
C PHE A 66 11.34 2.62 0.77
N GLU A 67 11.76 3.10 -0.40
CA GLU A 67 13.12 2.98 -0.91
C GLU A 67 13.78 4.35 -0.95
N GLU A 68 15.07 4.42 -0.63
CA GLU A 68 15.84 5.66 -0.78
C GLU A 68 15.95 6.03 -2.27
N PHE A 69 15.73 7.31 -2.58
CA PHE A 69 15.71 7.82 -3.94
C PHE A 69 16.27 9.25 -4.00
N GLY A 70 17.58 9.35 -4.17
CA GLY A 70 18.31 10.62 -4.09
C GLY A 70 18.18 11.22 -2.68
N THR A 71 17.68 12.46 -2.58
CA THR A 71 17.44 13.13 -1.30
C THR A 71 16.05 12.84 -0.70
N GLY A 72 15.29 11.92 -1.29
CA GLY A 72 13.95 11.59 -0.85
C GLY A 72 13.69 10.10 -0.89
N TYR A 73 12.42 9.76 -1.06
CA TYR A 73 11.93 8.39 -1.03
C TYR A 73 11.12 8.08 -2.27
N LYS A 74 11.20 6.83 -2.68
CA LYS A 74 10.24 6.20 -3.57
C LYS A 74 9.26 5.41 -2.69
N ILE A 75 7.97 5.66 -2.89
CA ILE A 75 6.89 5.00 -2.16
C ILE A 75 6.26 3.96 -3.09
N ILE A 76 6.25 2.70 -2.68
CA ILE A 76 5.77 1.58 -3.49
C ILE A 76 4.65 0.89 -2.74
N VAL A 77 3.47 0.80 -3.35
CA VAL A 77 2.29 0.15 -2.77
C VAL A 77 1.89 -1.01 -3.67
N ASN A 78 1.90 -2.22 -3.15
CA ASN A 78 1.64 -3.43 -3.92
C ASN A 78 2.49 -3.57 -5.19
N ASP A 79 3.82 -3.43 -5.05
CA ASP A 79 4.81 -3.43 -6.14
C ASP A 79 4.65 -2.31 -7.20
N GLU A 80 3.69 -1.41 -7.01
CA GLU A 80 3.43 -0.28 -7.89
C GLU A 80 4.01 1.02 -7.28
N PRO A 81 5.00 1.65 -7.92
CA PRO A 81 5.52 2.94 -7.50
C PRO A 81 4.46 4.03 -7.60
N MET A 82 4.31 4.81 -6.54
CA MET A 82 3.40 5.94 -6.49
C MET A 82 4.08 7.18 -7.09
N CYS A 83 3.45 7.79 -8.09
CA CYS A 83 4.02 8.90 -8.85
C CYS A 83 2.98 9.99 -9.09
N LEU A 84 3.44 11.23 -9.30
CA LEU A 84 2.61 12.27 -9.90
C LEU A 84 2.42 11.97 -11.39
N ALA A 85 1.23 12.20 -11.92
CA ALA A 85 0.99 12.08 -13.36
C ALA A 85 1.82 13.11 -14.17
N SER A 86 2.03 14.30 -13.62
CA SER A 86 2.96 15.32 -14.10
C SER A 86 3.23 16.33 -12.97
N GLU A 87 4.21 17.22 -13.14
CA GLU A 87 4.56 18.24 -12.13
C GLU A 87 3.40 19.21 -11.81
N GLU A 88 2.49 19.43 -12.76
CA GLU A 88 1.35 20.33 -12.61
C GLU A 88 0.04 19.59 -12.26
N ASN A 89 0.06 18.25 -12.24
CA ASN A 89 -1.15 17.45 -12.07
C ASN A 89 -1.32 17.01 -10.62
N THR A 90 -2.54 17.13 -10.11
CA THR A 90 -2.92 16.72 -8.76
C THR A 90 -3.21 15.23 -8.63
N LYS A 91 -3.13 14.48 -9.73
CA LYS A 91 -3.40 13.04 -9.78
C LYS A 91 -2.17 12.21 -9.49
N ILE A 92 -2.42 11.16 -8.72
CA ILE A 92 -1.44 10.13 -8.40
C ILE A 92 -1.72 8.92 -9.27
N VAL A 93 -0.67 8.39 -9.88
CA VAL A 93 -0.72 7.26 -10.81
C VAL A 93 0.37 6.26 -10.49
N SER A 94 0.12 4.99 -10.78
CA SER A 94 1.20 4.00 -10.87
C SER A 94 2.08 4.39 -12.07
N CYS A 95 3.39 4.33 -11.88
CA CYS A 95 4.32 4.57 -12.98
C CYS A 95 5.50 3.59 -12.96
N ASN A 96 6.11 3.41 -14.12
CA ASN A 96 7.42 2.78 -14.20
C ASN A 96 8.45 3.73 -13.57
N VAL A 97 9.29 3.20 -12.70
CA VAL A 97 10.32 4.00 -12.02
C VAL A 97 11.33 4.47 -13.04
N ILE A 98 11.45 5.78 -13.19
CA ILE A 98 12.52 6.39 -13.97
C ILE A 98 13.41 7.13 -12.97
N PRO A 99 14.67 6.67 -12.75
CA PRO A 99 15.57 7.16 -11.69
C PRO A 99 15.79 8.67 -11.63
N GLU A 100 15.49 9.38 -12.72
CA GLU A 100 15.79 10.80 -12.89
C GLU A 100 14.55 11.70 -12.82
N GLN A 101 13.35 11.14 -12.65
CA GLN A 101 12.12 11.93 -12.71
C GLN A 101 11.69 12.44 -11.33
N PRO A 102 11.52 13.76 -11.15
CA PRO A 102 11.08 14.33 -9.86
C PRO A 102 9.68 13.88 -9.45
N ILE A 103 8.84 13.48 -10.42
CA ILE A 103 7.47 13.01 -10.19
C ILE A 103 7.38 11.69 -9.41
N THR A 104 8.48 10.94 -9.24
CA THR A 104 8.51 9.70 -8.44
C THR A 104 9.11 9.90 -7.04
N LYS A 105 9.58 11.11 -6.73
CA LYS A 105 10.30 11.43 -5.51
C LYS A 105 9.38 12.08 -4.48
N TRP A 106 9.36 11.50 -3.29
CA TRP A 106 8.60 11.96 -2.14
C TRP A 106 9.52 12.39 -1.00
N SER A 107 9.15 13.42 -0.25
CA SER A 107 9.81 13.75 1.02
C SER A 107 8.83 13.61 2.18
N ILE A 108 9.35 13.30 3.37
CA ILE A 108 8.55 13.09 4.57
C ILE A 108 8.96 14.13 5.60
N ASP A 109 8.00 14.97 5.98
CA ASP A 109 8.21 16.00 6.99
C ASP A 109 7.42 15.64 8.24
N GLU A 110 8.12 15.42 9.35
CA GLU A 110 7.50 15.14 10.63
C GLU A 110 6.88 16.42 11.23
N THR A 111 5.69 16.28 11.81
CA THR A 111 4.99 17.33 12.54
C THR A 111 4.51 16.78 13.88
N PRO A 112 4.18 17.63 14.87
CA PRO A 112 3.64 17.17 16.15
C PRO A 112 2.33 16.34 16.04
N LYS A 113 1.63 16.41 14.90
CA LYS A 113 0.31 15.79 14.70
C LYS A 113 0.32 14.62 13.71
N GLY A 114 1.47 14.27 13.14
CA GLY A 114 1.60 13.29 12.06
C GLY A 114 2.68 13.72 11.07
N VAL A 115 2.69 13.15 9.87
CA VAL A 115 3.67 13.48 8.84
C VAL A 115 3.01 14.10 7.61
N LYS A 116 3.70 15.03 6.95
CA LYS A 116 3.36 15.47 5.59
C LYS A 116 4.16 14.62 4.61
N ILE A 117 3.48 14.06 3.62
CA ILE A 117 4.12 13.36 2.51
C ILE A 117 4.13 14.32 1.33
N ARG A 118 5.30 14.85 0.98
CA ARG A 118 5.49 15.93 0.00
C ARG A 118 5.89 15.40 -1.36
N ALA A 119 5.33 16.00 -2.40
CA ALA A 119 5.75 15.84 -3.78
C ALA A 119 6.38 17.16 -4.25
N GLY A 120 7.71 17.21 -4.25
CA GLY A 120 8.44 18.48 -4.47
C GLY A 120 8.28 19.47 -3.31
N GLU A 121 8.42 20.76 -3.60
CA GLU A 121 8.46 21.79 -2.56
C GLU A 121 7.06 22.16 -2.04
N ASN A 122 6.08 22.43 -2.89
CA ASN A 122 4.85 23.09 -2.42
C ASN A 122 3.63 22.16 -2.29
N PHE A 123 3.77 20.90 -2.68
CA PHE A 123 2.65 19.99 -2.80
C PHE A 123 2.76 18.80 -1.84
N CYS A 124 1.62 18.41 -1.29
CA CYS A 124 1.49 17.37 -0.30
C CYS A 124 0.37 16.39 -0.70
N LEU A 125 0.61 15.11 -0.39
CA LEU A 125 -0.38 14.05 -0.47
C LEU A 125 -1.58 14.38 0.40
N ASN A 126 -2.76 14.28 -0.18
CA ASN A 126 -4.01 14.59 0.46
C ASN A 126 -5.08 13.53 0.13
N ARG A 127 -6.15 13.53 0.91
CA ARG A 127 -7.36 12.77 0.61
C ARG A 127 -8.22 13.57 -0.36
N GLY A 128 -8.62 12.90 -1.43
CA GLY A 128 -9.55 13.40 -2.43
C GLY A 128 -11.00 13.08 -2.10
N LYS A 129 -11.80 12.97 -3.17
CA LYS A 129 -13.22 12.66 -3.06
C LYS A 129 -13.44 11.21 -2.67
N GLU A 130 -14.52 10.99 -1.93
CA GLU A 130 -15.05 9.64 -1.69
C GLU A 130 -15.65 9.09 -2.98
N ASP A 131 -15.41 7.81 -3.23
CA ASP A 131 -15.91 7.03 -4.36
C ASP A 131 -16.58 5.80 -3.76
N ASN A 132 -17.85 5.58 -4.07
CA ASN A 132 -18.65 4.52 -3.46
C ASN A 132 -18.92 3.36 -4.44
N ARG A 133 -18.24 3.33 -5.58
CA ARG A 133 -18.33 2.20 -6.51
C ARG A 133 -17.62 1.01 -5.89
N GLU A 134 -18.23 -0.18 -5.92
CA GLU A 134 -17.74 -1.38 -5.22
C GLU A 134 -16.25 -1.69 -5.46
N SER A 135 -15.77 -1.51 -6.70
CA SER A 135 -14.37 -1.75 -7.07
C SER A 135 -13.40 -0.61 -6.75
N LEU A 136 -13.90 0.55 -6.35
CA LEU A 136 -13.15 1.79 -6.12
C LEU A 136 -13.48 2.45 -4.78
N ASP A 137 -14.17 1.71 -3.91
CA ASP A 137 -14.72 2.18 -2.65
C ASP A 137 -13.64 2.86 -1.79
N GLY A 138 -13.99 3.89 -1.03
CA GLY A 138 -13.06 4.71 -0.23
C GLY A 138 -12.70 6.03 -0.91
N PHE A 139 -11.55 6.60 -0.60
CA PHE A 139 -11.18 7.94 -1.07
C PHE A 139 -10.08 7.90 -2.13
N GLU A 140 -10.19 8.78 -3.11
CA GLU A 140 -9.09 9.09 -4.03
C GLU A 140 -7.89 9.64 -3.25
N LEU A 141 -6.67 9.38 -3.73
CA LEU A 141 -5.49 10.11 -3.27
C LEU A 141 -5.20 11.24 -4.26
N THR A 142 -5.01 12.44 -3.72
CA THR A 142 -4.75 13.65 -4.49
C THR A 142 -3.52 14.36 -3.96
N ILE A 143 -3.14 15.43 -4.65
CA ILE A 143 -2.02 16.28 -4.29
C ILE A 143 -2.52 17.71 -4.23
N ASP A 144 -2.30 18.36 -3.10
CA ASP A 144 -2.74 19.73 -2.83
C ASP A 144 -1.58 20.56 -2.28
N LYS A 145 -1.75 21.88 -2.23
CA LYS A 145 -0.75 22.74 -1.57
C LYS A 145 -0.62 22.37 -0.09
N CYS A 146 0.63 22.29 0.40
CA CYS A 146 0.95 21.87 1.77
C CYS A 146 0.45 22.80 2.89
N ASP A 147 0.02 24.02 2.53
CA ASP A 147 -0.45 25.04 3.47
C ASP A 147 -1.97 25.23 3.44
N THR A 148 -2.69 24.24 2.90
CA THR A 148 -4.16 24.24 2.90
C THR A 148 -4.71 23.85 4.28
N PRO A 149 -5.84 24.43 4.70
CA PRO A 149 -6.43 24.13 6.01
C PRO A 149 -7.00 22.71 6.11
N PHE A 150 -7.22 22.04 4.98
CA PHE A 150 -7.80 20.69 4.89
C PHE A 150 -6.77 19.64 4.49
N LEU A 151 -5.48 19.93 4.66
CA LEU A 151 -4.44 18.95 4.41
C LEU A 151 -4.55 17.78 5.39
N ASP A 152 -4.71 16.57 4.87
CA ASP A 152 -4.57 15.37 5.69
C ASP A 152 -3.11 15.15 6.10
N LEU A 153 -2.95 14.77 7.37
CA LEU A 153 -1.69 14.30 7.90
C LEU A 153 -1.70 12.78 7.92
N TRP A 154 -0.51 12.20 7.85
CA TRP A 154 -0.33 10.76 7.73
C TRP A 154 0.36 10.20 8.98
N ILE A 155 0.12 8.94 9.26
CA ILE A 155 0.85 8.18 10.28
C ILE A 155 1.57 7.05 9.54
N ILE A 156 2.89 7.04 9.60
CA ILE A 156 3.73 5.96 9.05
C ILE A 156 4.17 5.08 10.21
N ARG A 157 3.89 3.78 10.13
CA ARG A 157 4.26 2.80 11.16
C ARG A 157 4.93 1.58 10.52
N PRO A 158 5.75 0.82 11.29
CA PRO A 158 6.04 -0.56 10.93
C PRO A 158 4.75 -1.32 10.63
N ILE A 159 4.83 -2.39 9.82
CA ILE A 159 3.68 -3.26 9.59
C ILE A 159 3.18 -3.75 10.95
N GLU A 160 2.02 -3.24 11.37
CA GLU A 160 1.33 -3.73 12.56
C GLU A 160 0.78 -5.10 12.17
N ALA A 161 1.47 -6.17 12.56
CA ALA A 161 0.87 -7.50 12.55
C ALA A 161 -0.31 -7.42 13.52
N LEU A 162 -1.54 -7.38 12.99
CA LEU A 162 -2.71 -7.56 13.82
C LEU A 162 -2.58 -8.96 14.40
N VAL A 163 -2.28 -9.03 15.70
CA VAL A 163 -2.41 -10.25 16.48
C VAL A 163 -3.86 -10.67 16.27
N SER A 164 -4.08 -11.70 15.45
CA SER A 164 -5.41 -12.25 15.27
C SER A 164 -5.86 -12.64 16.68
N ASN A 165 -6.84 -11.95 17.24
CA ASN A 165 -7.45 -12.41 18.47
C ASN A 165 -8.13 -13.74 18.12
N SER A 166 -7.43 -14.83 18.39
CA SER A 166 -7.88 -16.22 18.21
C SER A 166 -9.21 -16.51 18.93
N ASN A 167 -9.64 -15.60 19.80
CA ASN A 167 -10.92 -15.62 20.51
C ASN A 167 -12.14 -15.42 19.59
N THR A 168 -11.99 -14.83 18.40
CA THR A 168 -13.12 -14.66 17.47
C THR A 168 -13.39 -15.95 16.68
N ILE A 169 -12.35 -16.77 16.41
CA ILE A 169 -12.49 -18.07 15.75
C ILE A 169 -13.07 -19.12 16.70
N GLU A 170 -12.71 -19.08 17.99
CA GLU A 170 -13.32 -19.96 18.99
C GLU A 170 -14.81 -19.68 19.20
N LYS A 171 -15.24 -18.41 19.25
CA LYS A 171 -16.67 -18.09 19.34
C LYS A 171 -17.48 -18.49 18.10
N ALA A 172 -16.88 -18.43 16.91
CA ALA A 172 -17.53 -18.93 15.70
C ALA A 172 -17.64 -20.47 15.70
N ARG A 173 -16.62 -21.19 16.21
CA ARG A 173 -16.67 -22.66 16.38
C ARG A 173 -17.61 -23.11 17.50
N GLU A 174 -17.78 -22.31 18.54
CA GLU A 174 -18.67 -22.62 19.66
C GLU A 174 -20.15 -22.37 19.31
N GLN A 175 -20.45 -21.45 18.39
CA GLN A 175 -21.79 -21.31 17.81
C GLN A 175 -22.14 -22.43 16.82
N ASP A 176 -21.18 -22.93 16.04
CA ASP A 176 -21.44 -24.05 15.12
C ASP A 176 -21.63 -25.38 15.85
N ASN A 177 -20.93 -25.59 16.98
CA ASN A 177 -21.09 -26.78 17.82
C ASN A 177 -22.37 -26.79 18.66
N ASN A 178 -23.00 -25.65 18.90
CA ASN A 178 -24.27 -25.56 19.64
C ASN A 178 -25.51 -25.45 18.72
N GLY A 179 -25.32 -25.30 17.40
CA GLY A 179 -26.41 -25.05 16.44
C GLY A 179 -26.81 -26.22 15.54
N ARG A 180 -26.05 -27.34 15.52
CA ARG A 180 -26.27 -28.42 14.55
C ARG A 180 -26.39 -29.81 15.16
N GLN A 181 -27.33 -29.97 16.10
CA GLN A 181 -28.10 -31.22 16.21
C GLN A 181 -29.33 -31.10 15.30
N SER A 182 -29.13 -31.19 13.99
CA SER A 182 -30.21 -31.45 13.04
C SER A 182 -29.85 -32.68 12.24
N SER A 183 -30.45 -33.79 12.68
CA SER A 183 -30.70 -35.06 11.98
C SER A 183 -29.93 -35.31 10.68
N ILE A 184 -28.75 -35.93 10.81
CA ILE A 184 -28.17 -36.76 9.74
C ILE A 184 -28.88 -38.11 9.81
N THR A 185 -30.09 -38.19 9.25
CA THR A 185 -30.72 -39.49 8.92
C THR A 185 -31.52 -39.52 7.63
N ASP A 186 -31.80 -38.39 6.99
CA ASP A 186 -32.53 -38.39 5.72
C ASP A 186 -31.71 -37.70 4.64
N PHE A 187 -30.92 -38.46 3.88
CA PHE A 187 -30.56 -38.20 2.46
C PHE A 187 -29.60 -39.30 1.97
N ILE A 188 -30.02 -40.56 2.11
CA ILE A 188 -29.60 -41.63 1.21
C ILE A 188 -30.80 -41.87 0.30
N ASP A 189 -30.82 -41.23 -0.86
CA ASP A 189 -31.28 -41.82 -2.12
C ASP A 189 -31.34 -40.76 -3.22
N HIS A 190 -31.05 -41.19 -4.44
CA HIS A 190 -31.05 -40.45 -5.73
C HIS A 190 -29.70 -39.88 -6.18
N ASN A 191 -28.84 -40.81 -6.58
CA ASN A 191 -27.82 -40.62 -7.60
C ASN A 191 -28.39 -40.97 -8.99
N PRO A 192 -28.59 -39.99 -9.89
CA PRO A 192 -28.53 -40.25 -11.32
C PRO A 192 -27.23 -39.69 -11.90
N ARG A 193 -26.39 -40.61 -12.36
CA ARG A 193 -25.25 -40.40 -13.26
C ARG A 193 -25.59 -39.39 -14.35
N SER A 194 -24.80 -38.32 -14.46
CA SER A 194 -24.65 -37.57 -15.72
C SER A 194 -23.22 -37.74 -16.23
N ASN A 195 -23.13 -38.33 -17.43
CA ASN A 195 -21.90 -38.48 -18.20
C ASN A 195 -21.43 -37.09 -18.64
N ILE A 196 -20.27 -36.65 -18.18
CA ILE A 196 -19.56 -35.50 -18.75
C ILE A 196 -18.43 -36.05 -19.62
N THR A 197 -18.68 -36.06 -20.93
CA THR A 197 -17.66 -36.30 -21.97
C THR A 197 -16.92 -34.99 -22.20
N THR A 198 -15.68 -34.89 -21.76
CA THR A 198 -14.78 -33.77 -22.08
C THR A 198 -14.05 -34.06 -23.40
N SER A 199 -14.50 -33.47 -24.50
CA SER A 199 -13.72 -33.37 -25.73
C SER A 199 -12.81 -32.14 -25.66
N TRP A 200 -11.51 -32.38 -25.66
CA TRP A 200 -10.49 -31.34 -25.84
C TRP A 200 -10.24 -31.17 -27.34
N GLU A 201 -10.62 -30.02 -27.90
CA GLU A 201 -10.10 -29.57 -29.19
C GLU A 201 -8.94 -28.57 -28.95
N PRO A 202 -7.76 -28.76 -29.56
CA PRO A 202 -6.71 -27.77 -29.55
C PRO A 202 -7.07 -26.61 -30.48
N VAL A 203 -7.04 -25.38 -29.96
CA VAL A 203 -7.19 -24.17 -30.79
C VAL A 203 -5.88 -23.95 -31.56
N ASP A 204 -5.99 -24.10 -32.87
CA ASP A 204 -4.92 -23.88 -33.83
C ASP A 204 -4.43 -22.43 -33.87
N LYS A 205 -3.12 -22.33 -34.14
CA LYS A 205 -2.38 -21.10 -34.43
C LYS A 205 -3.01 -20.39 -35.63
N GLN A 206 -3.47 -19.15 -35.45
CA GLN A 206 -3.57 -18.20 -36.55
C GLN A 206 -2.42 -17.20 -36.50
N THR A 207 -1.54 -17.39 -37.47
CA THR A 207 -0.53 -16.45 -37.95
C THR A 207 -1.24 -15.45 -38.86
N THR A 208 -1.13 -14.16 -38.58
CA THR A 208 -1.34 -13.13 -39.60
C THR A 208 -0.21 -12.11 -39.53
N ASN A 209 0.61 -12.17 -40.58
CA ASN A 209 1.46 -11.11 -41.08
C ASN A 209 0.62 -9.90 -41.53
N LEU A 210 1.34 -8.83 -41.91
CA LEU A 210 0.93 -7.63 -42.68
C LEU A 210 0.55 -6.42 -41.78
N VAL A 211 1.09 -5.21 -41.93
CA VAL A 211 1.84 -4.57 -43.04
C VAL A 211 2.56 -3.31 -42.50
N GLU A 212 3.79 -3.09 -42.96
CA GLU A 212 4.48 -1.82 -42.96
C GLU A 212 3.82 -0.84 -43.94
N ASN A 213 3.54 0.39 -43.53
CA ASN A 213 3.52 1.57 -44.43
C ASN A 213 3.64 2.83 -43.55
N ILE A 214 4.80 3.48 -43.51
CA ILE A 214 5.33 4.50 -44.45
C ILE A 214 4.63 5.87 -44.32
N ASN A 215 5.45 6.84 -43.94
CA ASN A 215 5.44 8.29 -44.22
C ASN A 215 4.24 9.16 -43.81
N GLY A 216 4.47 9.94 -42.74
CA GLY A 216 4.78 11.38 -42.79
C GLY A 216 3.77 12.32 -43.44
N PHE A 217 3.33 13.34 -42.69
CA PHE A 217 2.94 14.66 -43.20
C PHE A 217 3.10 15.71 -42.08
N TYR A 218 3.86 16.76 -42.40
CA TYR A 218 3.91 18.14 -41.88
C TYR A 218 3.63 18.44 -40.41
#